data_AF-A0A3M0WHZ9-F1
#
_entry.id   AF-A0A3M0WHZ9-F1
#
_cell.length_a   1.000
_cell.length_b   1.000
_cell.length_c   1.000
_cell.angle_alpha   90.00
_cell.angle_beta   90.00
_cell.angle_gamma   90.00
#
_symmetry.space_group_name_H-M   'P 1'
#
loop_
_entity.id
_entity.type
_entity.pdbx_description
1 polymer ?
#
loop_
_entity_poly.entity_id
_entity_poly.type
_entity_poly.pdbx_seq_one_letter_code
_entity_poly.pdbx_strand_id
1 'polypeptide(L)'
;MRLLNIHLLEGVNLPSWVLSSLLAGYTMYLVDLALDGWLGLFGTYKLYTSWLIDAGIFKGLEDVALFLGHELNSVFLSLFFVNPVFYNFLPKNLFLKGLSFAILWHIAVMIVCLLFGLTGSKWLYQLLTMPLKDHISFFFLHIVWALTLSYTYQPKNIE
;
A
#
# COMPACT_ATOMS: atom_id res chain seq x y z
N MET A 1 8.04 -21.63 -26.72
CA MET A 1 7.88 -20.89 -25.44
C MET A 1 7.84 -19.41 -25.79
N ARG A 2 6.66 -18.78 -25.87
CA ARG A 2 6.57 -17.32 -26.05
C ARG A 2 7.03 -16.71 -24.72
N LEU A 3 8.18 -16.03 -24.74
CA LEU A 3 8.55 -15.14 -23.66
C LEU A 3 7.40 -14.15 -23.49
N LEU A 4 6.83 -14.14 -22.29
CA LEU A 4 5.86 -13.14 -21.84
C LEU A 4 6.53 -11.77 -21.99
N ASN A 5 6.28 -11.08 -23.10
CA ASN A 5 6.56 -9.65 -23.24
C ASN A 5 5.55 -8.92 -22.33
N ILE A 6 5.84 -8.87 -21.03
CA ILE A 6 5.02 -8.14 -20.08
C ILE A 6 5.45 -6.67 -20.19
N HIS A 7 4.84 -5.94 -21.10
CA HIS A 7 4.85 -4.49 -21.01
C HIS A 7 3.96 -4.09 -19.82
N LEU A 8 4.50 -4.15 -18.59
CA LEU A 8 3.81 -3.85 -17.33
C LEU A 8 3.05 -2.51 -17.33
N LEU A 9 3.49 -1.57 -18.17
CA LEU A 9 2.96 -0.21 -18.29
C LEU A 9 2.10 0.00 -19.55
N GLU A 10 1.95 -1.02 -20.40
CA GLU A 10 1.11 -0.90 -21.59
C GLU A 10 -0.35 -0.69 -21.18
N GLY A 11 -0.97 0.37 -21.71
CA GLY A 11 -2.34 0.77 -21.37
C GLY A 11 -2.49 1.55 -20.06
N VAL A 12 -1.43 1.75 -19.26
CA VAL A 12 -1.48 2.58 -18.05
C VAL A 12 -1.44 4.07 -18.42
N ASN A 13 -2.30 4.89 -17.79
CA ASN A 13 -2.20 6.34 -17.87
C ASN A 13 -1.10 6.83 -16.92
N LEU A 14 0.14 6.95 -17.42
CA LEU A 14 1.30 7.25 -16.57
C LEU A 14 1.17 8.54 -15.74
N PRO A 15 0.76 9.71 -16.29
CA PRO A 15 0.56 10.91 -15.49
C PRO A 15 -0.48 10.72 -14.38
N SER A 16 -1.63 10.09 -14.71
CA SER A 16 -2.66 9.85 -13.70
C SER A 16 -2.17 8.86 -12.65
N TRP A 17 -1.49 7.77 -13.03
CA TRP A 17 -0.93 6.81 -12.10
C TRP A 17 -0.01 7.49 -11.09
N VAL A 18 1.00 8.23 -11.56
CA VAL A 18 1.95 8.90 -10.66
C VAL A 18 1.23 9.86 -9.70
N LEU A 19 0.33 10.72 -10.21
CA LEU A 19 -0.38 11.67 -9.36
C LEU A 19 -1.31 11.00 -8.35
N SER A 20 -2.08 10.00 -8.79
CA SER A 20 -2.97 9.22 -7.91
C SER A 20 -2.21 8.49 -6.83
N SER A 21 -1.06 7.91 -7.18
CA SER A 21 -0.23 7.19 -6.23
C SER A 21 0.42 8.11 -5.21
N LEU A 22 0.87 9.30 -5.61
CA LEU A 22 1.39 10.28 -4.66
C LEU A 22 0.29 10.78 -3.73
N LEU A 23 -0.91 11.08 -4.25
CA LEU A 23 -2.05 11.47 -3.42
C LEU A 23 -2.45 10.36 -2.43
N ALA A 24 -2.44 9.10 -2.86
CA ALA A 24 -2.73 7.97 -2.00
C ALA A 24 -1.62 7.72 -0.97
N GLY A 25 -0.35 7.93 -1.32
CA GLY A 25 0.80 7.90 -0.42
C GLY A 25 0.67 8.92 0.69
N TYR A 26 0.41 10.16 0.30
CA TYR A 26 0.22 11.27 1.22
C TYR A 26 -1.00 11.07 2.13
N THR A 27 -2.09 10.55 1.59
CA THR A 27 -3.30 10.28 2.39
C THR A 27 -3.05 9.16 3.41
N MET A 28 -2.33 8.11 3.05
CA MET A 28 -1.90 7.09 4.02
C MET A 28 -1.06 7.72 5.13
N TYR A 29 -0.04 8.50 4.78
CA TYR A 29 0.82 9.18 5.74
C TYR A 29 0.04 10.08 6.70
N LEU A 30 -0.91 10.87 6.18
CA LEU A 30 -1.76 11.72 7.01
C LEU A 30 -2.67 10.92 7.94
N VAL A 31 -3.27 9.82 7.46
CA VAL A 31 -4.12 8.98 8.29
C VAL A 31 -3.32 8.28 9.38
N ASP A 32 -2.14 7.75 9.04
CA ASP A 32 -1.25 7.09 9.98
C ASP A 32 -0.78 8.08 11.07
N LEU A 33 -0.44 9.32 10.70
CA LEU A 33 -0.08 10.38 11.66
C LEU A 33 -1.27 10.88 12.49
N ALA A 34 -2.38 11.24 11.83
CA ALA A 34 -3.52 11.88 12.49
C ALA A 34 -4.25 10.92 13.42
N LEU A 35 -4.18 9.62 13.13
CA LEU A 35 -4.82 8.58 13.91
C LEU A 35 -3.82 7.76 14.74
N ASP A 36 -2.52 8.12 14.80
CA ASP A 36 -1.56 7.41 15.64
C ASP A 36 -2.03 7.38 17.09
N GLY A 37 -2.27 6.18 17.60
CA GLY A 37 -2.76 5.97 18.96
C GLY A 37 -4.26 6.24 19.15
N TRP A 38 -4.99 6.71 18.13
CA TRP A 38 -6.44 6.88 18.18
C TRP A 38 -7.12 5.51 18.34
N LEU A 39 -7.82 5.29 19.46
CA LEU A 39 -8.40 4.00 19.84
C LEU A 39 -7.37 2.84 19.87
N GLY A 40 -6.08 3.15 19.98
CA GLY A 40 -4.99 2.16 19.88
C GLY A 40 -4.78 1.58 18.48
N LEU A 41 -5.29 2.23 17.44
CA LEU A 41 -5.07 1.94 16.02
C LEU A 41 -3.98 2.89 15.46
N PHE A 42 -3.53 2.60 14.24
CA PHE A 42 -2.57 3.35 13.41
C PHE A 42 -1.18 3.51 14.02
N GLY A 43 -0.70 2.44 14.68
CA GLY A 43 0.60 2.35 15.33
C GLY A 43 1.66 1.54 14.57
N THR A 44 1.32 1.02 13.37
CA THR A 44 2.27 0.30 12.49
C THR A 44 3.47 1.16 12.09
N TYR A 45 3.32 2.49 12.13
CA TYR A 45 4.41 3.47 12.06
C TYR A 45 5.55 3.16 13.05
N LYS A 46 5.22 2.88 14.32
CA LYS A 46 6.23 2.69 15.36
C LYS A 46 7.11 1.47 15.10
N LEU A 47 6.53 0.43 14.49
CA LEU A 47 7.24 -0.76 14.03
C LEU A 47 8.21 -0.44 12.87
N TYR A 48 7.80 0.40 11.93
CA TYR A 48 8.65 0.81 10.81
C TYR A 48 9.79 1.74 11.27
N THR A 49 9.46 2.72 12.09
CA THR A 49 10.43 3.68 12.64
C THR A 49 11.41 3.02 13.59
N SER A 50 10.97 2.08 14.44
CA SER A 50 11.89 1.30 15.27
C SER A 50 12.88 0.52 14.41
N TRP A 51 12.43 -0.07 13.30
CA TRP A 51 13.32 -0.77 12.38
C TRP A 51 14.35 0.17 11.72
N LEU A 52 13.93 1.36 11.28
CA LEU A 52 14.84 2.36 10.69
C LEU A 52 15.91 2.81 11.70
N ILE A 53 15.48 3.10 12.93
CA ILE A 53 16.37 3.48 14.04
C ILE A 53 17.34 2.34 14.36
N ASP A 54 16.86 1.11 14.49
CA ASP A 54 17.66 -0.08 14.79
C ASP A 54 18.68 -0.38 13.68
N ALA A 55 18.32 -0.10 12.42
CA ALA A 55 19.21 -0.23 11.28
C ALA A 55 20.24 0.92 11.17
N GLY A 56 20.12 1.96 11.98
CA GLY A 56 20.98 3.15 11.94
C GLY A 56 20.77 4.02 10.70
N ILE A 57 19.64 3.87 10.01
CA ILE A 57 19.33 4.58 8.76
C ILE A 57 18.38 5.75 9.08
N PHE A 58 18.66 6.93 8.53
CA PHE A 58 17.83 8.15 8.70
C PHE A 58 17.64 8.65 10.14
N LYS A 59 18.64 8.46 11.01
CA LYS A 59 18.59 8.98 12.39
C LYS A 59 18.40 10.51 12.41
N GLY A 60 17.33 10.98 13.06
CA GLY A 60 16.92 12.39 13.11
C GLY A 60 16.10 12.87 11.90
N LEU A 61 15.80 11.98 10.94
CA LEU A 61 14.99 12.23 9.75
C LEU A 61 13.89 11.17 9.59
N GLU A 62 13.46 10.57 10.70
CA GLU A 62 12.53 9.44 10.72
C GLU A 62 11.19 9.80 10.06
N ASP A 63 10.67 11.01 10.30
CA ASP A 63 9.41 11.47 9.70
C ASP A 63 9.51 11.68 8.19
N VAL A 64 10.68 12.13 7.71
CA VAL A 64 10.95 12.27 6.27
C VAL A 64 11.07 10.90 5.63
N ALA A 65 11.77 9.96 6.28
CA ALA A 65 11.87 8.58 5.82
C ALA A 65 10.48 7.90 5.80
N LEU A 66 9.61 8.20 6.76
CA LEU A 66 8.24 7.71 6.79
C LEU A 66 7.42 8.24 5.62
N PHE A 67 7.45 9.56 5.39
CA PHE A 67 6.76 10.18 4.28
C PHE A 67 7.21 9.56 2.95
N LEU A 68 8.52 9.53 2.71
CA LEU A 68 9.08 8.94 1.49
C LEU A 68 8.75 7.44 1.36
N GLY A 69 8.74 6.70 2.47
CA GLY A 69 8.35 5.29 2.50
C GLY A 69 6.91 5.09 2.01
N HIS A 70 5.96 5.91 2.48
CA HIS A 70 4.57 5.88 2.02
C HIS A 70 4.42 6.25 0.55
N GLU A 71 5.14 7.29 0.09
CA GLU A 71 5.12 7.71 -1.30
C GLU A 71 5.65 6.61 -2.24
N LEU A 72 6.83 6.07 -1.92
CA LEU A 72 7.45 5.01 -2.72
C LEU A 72 6.60 3.75 -2.72
N ASN A 73 6.14 3.30 -1.56
CA ASN A 73 5.26 2.15 -1.44
C ASN A 73 3.98 2.35 -2.27
N SER A 74 3.34 3.53 -2.17
CA SER A 74 2.14 3.80 -2.95
C SER A 74 2.42 3.76 -4.45
N VAL A 75 3.50 4.38 -4.94
CA VAL A 75 3.86 4.37 -6.36
C VAL A 75 4.13 2.95 -6.86
N PHE A 76 4.96 2.16 -6.18
CA PHE A 76 5.30 0.82 -6.65
C PHE A 76 4.13 -0.16 -6.55
N LEU A 77 3.38 -0.12 -5.44
CA LEU A 77 2.34 -1.12 -5.17
C LEU A 77 1.03 -0.80 -5.90
N SER A 78 0.79 0.48 -6.24
CA SER A 78 -0.35 0.86 -7.08
C SER A 78 -0.25 0.33 -8.52
N LEU A 79 0.92 -0.13 -8.98
CA LEU A 79 1.05 -0.79 -10.29
C LEU A 79 0.10 -1.98 -10.43
N PHE A 80 -0.13 -2.73 -9.35
CA PHE A 80 -1.09 -3.83 -9.35
C PHE A 80 -2.52 -3.35 -9.56
N PHE A 81 -2.86 -2.16 -9.05
CA PHE A 81 -4.17 -1.55 -9.23
C PHE A 81 -4.37 -0.99 -10.64
N VAL A 82 -3.41 -0.22 -11.14
CA VAL A 82 -3.54 0.51 -12.41
C VAL A 82 -3.32 -0.35 -13.64
N ASN A 83 -2.79 -1.57 -13.47
CA ASN A 83 -2.63 -2.53 -14.55
C ASN A 83 -3.99 -2.78 -15.24
N PRO A 84 -4.11 -2.60 -16.57
CA PRO A 84 -5.41 -2.67 -17.24
C PRO A 84 -6.16 -3.98 -17.05
N VAL A 85 -5.45 -5.11 -17.00
CA VAL A 85 -6.06 -6.44 -16.80
C VAL A 85 -6.74 -6.50 -15.44
N PHE A 86 -6.02 -6.06 -14.41
CA PHE A 86 -6.52 -6.10 -13.04
C PHE A 86 -7.57 -5.01 -12.78
N TYR A 87 -7.34 -3.78 -13.25
CA TYR A 87 -8.26 -2.66 -13.11
C TYR A 87 -9.65 -2.96 -13.68
N ASN A 88 -9.71 -3.64 -14.84
CA ASN A 88 -10.95 -4.01 -15.51
C ASN A 88 -11.62 -5.26 -14.91
N PHE A 89 -10.89 -6.10 -14.19
CA PHE A 89 -11.45 -7.23 -13.46
C PHE A 89 -12.22 -6.79 -12.20
N LEU A 90 -11.80 -5.69 -11.58
CA LEU A 90 -12.47 -5.13 -10.41
C LEU A 90 -13.84 -4.50 -10.75
N PRO A 91 -14.74 -4.35 -9.76
CA PRO A 91 -16.04 -3.71 -9.95
C PRO A 91 -15.96 -2.35 -10.66
N LYS A 92 -16.99 -1.99 -11.45
CA LYS A 92 -17.04 -0.70 -12.16
C LYS A 92 -17.25 0.48 -11.23
N ASN A 93 -17.99 0.31 -10.14
CA ASN A 93 -18.22 1.35 -9.14
C ASN A 93 -16.90 1.64 -8.39
N LEU A 94 -16.48 2.91 -8.34
CA LEU A 94 -15.18 3.30 -7.77
C LEU A 94 -15.02 2.95 -6.28
N PHE A 95 -16.08 3.08 -5.48
CA PHE A 95 -16.04 2.69 -4.08
C PHE A 95 -15.81 1.18 -3.92
N LEU A 96 -16.63 0.38 -4.61
CA LEU A 96 -16.49 -1.08 -4.58
C LEU A 96 -15.15 -1.54 -5.18
N LYS A 97 -14.66 -0.86 -6.22
CA LYS A 97 -13.35 -1.12 -6.84
C LYS A 97 -12.22 -0.96 -5.81
N GLY A 98 -12.18 0.17 -5.11
CA GLY A 98 -11.19 0.44 -4.08
C GLY A 98 -11.31 -0.54 -2.91
N LEU A 99 -12.52 -0.83 -2.45
CA LEU A 99 -12.74 -1.77 -1.34
C LEU A 99 -12.33 -3.20 -1.72
N SER A 100 -12.73 -3.69 -2.89
CA SER A 100 -12.33 -5.02 -3.38
C SER A 100 -10.81 -5.11 -3.53
N PHE A 101 -10.17 -4.06 -4.06
CA PHE A 101 -8.72 -4.03 -4.15
C PHE A 101 -8.05 -4.05 -2.77
N ALA A 102 -8.52 -3.26 -1.81
CA ALA A 102 -7.98 -3.23 -0.45
C ALA A 102 -8.01 -4.61 0.21
N ILE A 103 -9.11 -5.35 0.06
CA ILE A 103 -9.27 -6.70 0.59
C ILE A 103 -8.27 -7.66 -0.06
N LEU A 104 -8.22 -7.68 -1.39
CA LEU A 104 -7.30 -8.54 -2.13
C LEU A 104 -5.84 -8.22 -1.80
N TRP A 105 -5.51 -6.93 -1.73
CA TRP A 105 -4.18 -6.45 -1.38
C TRP A 105 -3.78 -6.88 0.04
N HIS A 106 -4.66 -6.68 1.03
CA HIS A 106 -4.38 -7.08 2.40
C HIS A 106 -4.18 -8.59 2.53
N ILE A 107 -5.00 -9.40 1.86
CA ILE A 107 -4.81 -10.86 1.80
C ILE A 107 -3.44 -11.20 1.19
N ALA A 108 -3.06 -10.56 0.07
CA ALA A 108 -1.77 -10.78 -0.57
C ALA A 108 -0.60 -10.42 0.37
N VAL A 109 -0.69 -9.30 1.09
CA VAL A 109 0.32 -8.92 2.10
C VAL A 109 0.42 -9.97 3.20
N MET A 110 -0.70 -10.48 3.71
CA MET A 110 -0.70 -11.53 4.74
C MET A 110 -0.08 -12.84 4.24
N ILE A 111 -0.32 -13.22 2.97
CA ILE A 111 0.32 -14.38 2.35
C ILE A 111 1.84 -14.16 2.26
N VAL A 112 2.29 -12.98 1.83
CA VAL A 112 3.72 -12.62 1.79
C VAL A 112 4.33 -12.68 3.20
N CYS A 113 3.65 -12.13 4.19
CA CYS A 113 4.11 -12.19 5.59
C CYS A 113 4.24 -13.63 6.08
N LEU A 114 3.30 -14.52 5.72
CA LEU A 114 3.35 -15.93 6.09
C LEU A 114 4.53 -16.66 5.43
N LEU A 115 4.71 -16.48 4.12
CA LEU A 115 5.75 -17.19 3.35
C LEU A 115 7.17 -16.75 3.73
N PHE A 116 7.37 -15.44 3.94
CA PHE A 116 8.70 -14.86 4.14
C PHE A 116 9.00 -14.51 5.60
N GLY A 117 7.99 -14.24 6.43
CA GLY A 117 8.17 -14.01 7.85
C GLY A 117 8.64 -15.26 8.58
N LEU A 118 8.07 -16.43 8.24
CA LEU A 118 8.48 -17.71 8.83
C LEU A 118 9.87 -18.19 8.38
N THR A 119 10.39 -17.67 7.26
CA THR A 119 11.70 -18.07 6.69
C THR A 119 12.85 -17.14 7.11
N GLY A 120 12.61 -16.21 8.04
CA GLY A 120 13.67 -15.43 8.70
C GLY A 120 13.57 -13.92 8.54
N SER A 121 12.61 -13.40 7.77
CA SER A 121 12.38 -11.95 7.71
C SER A 121 11.73 -11.44 9.00
N LYS A 122 12.56 -10.85 9.88
CA LYS A 122 12.11 -10.31 11.19
C LYS A 122 10.96 -9.31 11.04
N TRP A 123 11.03 -8.42 10.05
CA TRP A 123 10.00 -7.40 9.82
C TRP A 123 8.66 -8.01 9.41
N LEU A 124 8.67 -8.97 8.49
CA LEU A 124 7.44 -9.66 8.06
C LEU A 124 6.86 -10.53 9.17
N TYR A 125 7.72 -11.14 9.99
CA TYR A 125 7.28 -11.89 11.16
C TYR A 125 6.63 -10.98 12.21
N GLN A 126 7.16 -9.77 12.42
CA GLN A 126 6.55 -8.77 13.31
C GLN A 126 5.17 -8.32 12.82
N LEU A 127 5.01 -8.09 11.51
CA LEU A 127 3.70 -7.79 10.92
C LEU A 127 2.72 -8.96 11.10
N LEU A 128 3.17 -10.20 10.98
CA LEU A 128 2.32 -11.38 11.19
C LEU A 128 1.87 -11.50 12.66
N THR A 129 2.74 -11.17 13.61
CA THR A 129 2.54 -11.38 15.04
C THR A 129 2.03 -10.15 15.80
N MET A 130 1.74 -9.05 15.10
CA MET A 130 1.21 -7.85 15.75
C MET A 130 -0.17 -8.11 16.37
N PRO A 131 -0.53 -7.37 17.44
CA PRO A 131 -1.86 -7.44 18.05
C PRO A 131 -3.01 -7.25 17.04
N LEU A 132 -4.16 -7.86 17.32
CA LEU A 132 -5.33 -7.78 16.43
C LEU A 132 -5.76 -6.34 16.11
N LYS A 133 -5.66 -5.43 17.07
CA LYS A 133 -5.94 -4.00 16.85
C LYS A 133 -5.04 -3.40 15.76
N ASP A 134 -3.77 -3.79 15.72
CA ASP A 134 -2.80 -3.27 14.75
C ASP A 134 -3.05 -3.89 13.36
N HIS A 135 -3.51 -5.14 13.29
CA HIS A 135 -4.05 -5.75 12.05
C HIS A 135 -5.27 -5.02 11.51
N ILE A 136 -6.23 -4.71 12.37
CA ILE A 136 -7.43 -3.96 11.98
C ILE A 136 -7.03 -2.59 11.43
N SER A 137 -6.11 -1.90 12.12
CA SER A 137 -5.61 -0.62 11.65
C SER A 137 -4.91 -0.73 10.29
N PHE A 138 -4.03 -1.72 10.14
CA PHE A 138 -3.28 -1.93 8.92
C PHE A 138 -4.22 -2.21 7.73
N PHE A 139 -5.30 -2.95 7.99
CA PHE A 139 -6.37 -3.17 7.02
C PHE A 139 -7.10 -1.87 6.66
N PHE A 140 -7.46 -1.02 7.63
CA PHE A 140 -8.08 0.28 7.35
C PHE A 140 -7.16 1.19 6.53
N LEU A 141 -5.85 1.17 6.78
CA LEU A 141 -4.88 1.92 5.99
C LEU A 141 -4.89 1.48 4.51
N HIS A 142 -4.97 0.16 4.24
CA HIS A 142 -5.15 -0.35 2.89
C HIS A 142 -6.47 0.09 2.23
N ILE A 143 -7.55 0.18 3.00
CA ILE A 143 -8.83 0.70 2.51
C ILE A 143 -8.68 2.16 2.08
N VAL A 144 -8.13 3.01 2.94
CA VAL A 144 -7.90 4.44 2.65
C VAL A 144 -7.06 4.60 1.40
N TRP A 145 -5.94 3.87 1.32
CA TRP A 145 -5.05 3.87 0.18
C TRP A 145 -5.77 3.49 -1.13
N ALA A 146 -6.43 2.34 -1.13
CA ALA A 146 -7.09 1.81 -2.32
C ALA A 146 -8.30 2.65 -2.76
N LEU A 147 -9.06 3.21 -1.82
CA LEU A 147 -10.14 4.14 -2.14
C LEU A 147 -9.57 5.42 -2.77
N THR A 148 -8.52 5.99 -2.20
CA THR A 148 -7.86 7.18 -2.75
C THR A 148 -7.37 6.93 -4.17
N LEU A 149 -6.69 5.79 -4.40
CA LEU A 149 -6.30 5.36 -5.75
C LEU A 149 -7.50 5.25 -6.70
N SER A 150 -8.56 4.57 -6.27
CA SER A 150 -9.74 4.32 -7.10
C SER A 150 -10.48 5.61 -7.51
N TYR A 151 -10.55 6.60 -6.61
CA TYR A 151 -11.22 7.86 -6.89
C TYR A 151 -10.37 8.84 -7.70
N THR A 152 -9.03 8.72 -7.64
CA THR A 152 -8.13 9.68 -8.28
C THR A 152 -7.57 9.16 -9.60
N TYR A 153 -7.47 7.85 -9.80
CA TYR A 153 -6.91 7.27 -11.02
C TYR A 153 -7.88 7.34 -12.19
N GLN A 154 -7.39 7.84 -13.32
CA GLN A 154 -8.11 7.98 -14.57
C GLN A 154 -7.47 7.06 -15.62
N PRO A 155 -8.13 5.96 -16.02
CA PRO A 155 -7.59 5.04 -17.02
C PRO A 155 -7.49 5.73 -18.40
N LYS A 156 -6.55 5.28 -19.23
CA LYS A 156 -6.26 5.89 -20.55
C LYS A 156 -7.42 5.76 -21.54
N ASN A 157 -8.22 4.70 -21.40
CA ASN A 157 -9.36 4.43 -22.26
C ASN A 157 -10.62 4.37 -21.39
N ILE A 158 -11.51 5.35 -21.59
CA ILE A 158 -12.90 5.28 -21.15
C ILE A 158 -13.64 4.71 -22.36
N GLU A 159 -13.84 3.39 -22.40
CA GLU A 159 -14.85 2.77 -23.27
C GLU A 159 -16.11 2.50 -22.46
#